data_AF-A0A971P5W3-F1
#
_entry.id   AF-A0A971P5W3-F1
#
_cell.length_a   1.000
_cell.length_b   1.000
_cell.length_c   1.000
_cell.angle_alpha   90.00
_cell.angle_beta   90.00
_cell.angle_gamma   90.00
#
_symmetry.space_group_name_H-M   'P 1'
#
loop_
_entity.id
_entity.type
_entity.pdbx_description
1 polymer ?
#
loop_
_entity_poly.entity_id
_entity_poly.type
_entity_poly.pdbx_seq_one_letter_code
_entity_poly.pdbx_strand_id
1 'polypeptide(L)'
;MAAVIMMIGFAAGGFFVLFSPWTKGAVAFWPMMCLVTGLLATGGVLLDGDNRRALRTFKAGDVGTGLLAAAFLYAVFYVGHFLSARILPFAAGQVSSIYDIRQGVDPWVIGLLLLLIIGPAEEIFWRGFVQRRLCGRYGLLLGFVLSAAIYALVHIWSFNFMLIAAAAVCGGFWGLMFLATGRLWPCIISHAVWDVVILLMWPIG
;
A
#
# COMPACT_ATOMS: atom_id res chain seq x y z
N MET A 1 -2.45 11.74 19.08
CA MET A 1 -1.82 12.23 17.82
C MET A 1 -0.33 12.00 17.78
N ALA A 2 0.41 12.20 18.88
CA ALA A 2 1.85 11.88 18.96
C ALA A 2 2.22 10.51 18.38
N ALA A 3 1.51 9.44 18.77
CA ALA A 3 1.73 8.09 18.24
C ALA A 3 1.57 7.99 16.71
N VAL A 4 0.59 8.68 16.12
CA VAL A 4 0.38 8.67 14.65
C VAL A 4 1.52 9.37 13.94
N ILE A 5 1.95 10.54 14.44
CA ILE A 5 3.07 11.30 13.86
C ILE A 5 4.37 10.48 13.95
N MET A 6 4.64 9.88 15.11
CA MET A 6 5.82 9.03 15.32
C MET A 6 5.85 7.85 14.34
N MET A 7 4.73 7.14 14.20
CA MET A 7 4.65 5.98 13.30
C MET A 7 4.71 6.38 11.82
N ILE A 8 4.16 7.53 11.43
CA ILE A 8 4.32 8.08 10.07
C ILE A 8 5.79 8.45 9.83
N GLY A 9 6.47 9.04 10.82
CA GLY A 9 7.91 9.30 10.74
C GLY A 9 8.73 8.02 10.56
N PHE A 10 8.38 6.96 11.29
CA PHE A 10 8.99 5.63 11.10
C PHE A 10 8.71 5.06 9.71
N ALA A 11 7.48 5.20 9.20
CA ALA A 11 7.15 4.78 7.84
C ALA A 11 7.97 5.55 6.80
N ALA A 12 8.06 6.88 6.91
CA ALA A 12 8.88 7.71 6.03
C ALA A 12 10.36 7.30 6.06
N GLY A 13 10.92 7.01 7.24
CA GLY A 13 12.29 6.52 7.39
C GLY A 13 12.50 5.13 6.78
N GLY A 14 11.58 4.20 7.01
CA GLY A 14 11.64 2.86 6.42
C GLY A 14 11.55 2.91 4.88
N PHE A 15 10.65 3.71 4.34
CA PHE A 15 10.48 3.89 2.90
C PHE A 15 11.66 4.65 2.27
N PHE A 16 12.30 5.56 3.00
CA PHE A 16 13.59 6.13 2.59
C PHE A 16 14.64 5.03 2.41
N VAL A 17 14.80 4.15 3.41
CA VAL A 17 15.78 3.05 3.33
C VAL A 17 15.49 2.12 2.14
N LEU A 18 14.21 1.78 1.91
CA LEU A 18 13.77 0.85 0.87
C LEU A 18 13.87 1.41 -0.56
N PHE A 19 13.44 2.66 -0.76
CA PHE A 19 13.21 3.19 -2.11
C PHE A 19 14.23 4.25 -2.53
N SER A 20 14.98 4.84 -1.60
CA SER A 20 15.90 5.93 -1.96
C SER A 20 17.10 5.45 -2.79
N PRO A 21 17.56 6.24 -3.78
CA PRO A 21 18.76 5.91 -4.56
C PRO A 21 20.01 5.69 -3.71
N TRP A 22 20.06 6.30 -2.52
CA TRP A 22 21.23 6.26 -1.64
C TRP A 22 21.33 4.98 -0.80
N THR A 23 20.20 4.32 -0.51
CA THR A 23 20.16 3.20 0.45
C THR A 23 19.62 1.91 -0.14
N LYS A 24 18.84 1.96 -1.23
CA LYS A 24 18.16 0.76 -1.79
C LYS A 24 19.11 -0.37 -2.17
N GLY A 25 20.37 -0.06 -2.51
CA GLY A 25 21.40 -1.06 -2.83
C GLY A 25 22.10 -1.67 -1.61
N ALA A 26 21.89 -1.12 -0.40
CA ALA A 26 22.55 -1.57 0.82
C ALA A 26 21.73 -2.61 1.61
N VAL A 27 20.46 -2.81 1.25
CA VAL A 27 19.54 -3.73 1.95
C VAL A 27 18.82 -4.64 0.97
N ALA A 28 18.49 -5.85 1.41
CA ALA A 28 17.59 -6.72 0.64
C ALA A 28 16.16 -6.19 0.74
N PHE A 29 15.56 -5.82 -0.40
CA PHE A 29 14.25 -5.18 -0.46
C PHE A 29 13.16 -5.99 0.26
N TRP A 30 12.98 -7.27 -0.10
CA TRP A 30 11.86 -8.08 0.40
C TRP A 30 11.89 -8.33 1.91
N PRO A 31 13.02 -8.76 2.53
CA PRO A 31 13.10 -8.88 3.99
C PRO A 31 12.92 -7.54 4.70
N MET A 32 13.49 -6.45 4.17
CA MET A 32 13.37 -5.13 4.77
C MET A 32 11.94 -4.59 4.68
N MET A 33 11.24 -4.85 3.57
CA MET A 33 9.84 -4.48 3.39
C MET A 33 8.94 -5.20 4.40
N CYS A 34 9.16 -6.51 4.59
CA CYS A 34 8.44 -7.30 5.60
C CYS A 34 8.71 -6.79 7.02
N LEU A 35 9.97 -6.44 7.33
CA LEU A 35 10.33 -5.89 8.63
C LEU A 35 9.65 -4.54 8.88
N VAL A 36 9.76 -3.59 7.95
CA VAL A 36 9.20 -2.24 8.09
C VAL A 36 7.68 -2.30 8.21
N THR A 37 7.00 -2.97 7.27
CA THR A 37 5.53 -3.08 7.30
C THR A 37 5.04 -3.88 8.51
N GLY A 38 5.72 -4.96 8.87
CA GLY A 38 5.40 -5.75 10.06
C GLY A 38 5.52 -4.96 11.37
N LEU A 39 6.57 -4.14 11.53
CA LEU A 39 6.72 -3.25 12.67
C LEU A 39 5.64 -2.15 12.70
N LEU A 40 5.32 -1.58 11.54
CA LEU A 40 4.25 -0.59 11.39
C LEU A 40 2.88 -1.16 11.77
N ALA A 41 2.53 -2.33 11.24
CA ALA A 41 1.29 -3.03 11.55
C ALA A 41 1.22 -3.40 13.04
N THR A 42 2.29 -3.99 13.58
CA THR A 42 2.37 -4.37 15.00
C THR A 42 2.21 -3.15 15.90
N GLY A 43 2.93 -2.05 15.62
CA GLY A 43 2.78 -0.79 16.35
C GLY A 43 1.35 -0.25 16.25
N GLY A 44 0.76 -0.24 15.06
CA GLY A 44 -0.63 0.20 14.85
C GLY A 44 -1.66 -0.63 15.62
N VAL A 45 -1.43 -1.94 15.75
CA VAL A 45 -2.30 -2.87 16.51
C VAL A 45 -2.10 -2.72 18.01
N LEU A 46 -0.87 -2.51 18.49
CA LEU A 46 -0.60 -2.32 19.92
C LEU A 46 -1.13 -0.98 20.42
N LEU A 47 -0.99 0.08 19.62
CA LEU A 47 -1.33 1.46 19.98
C LEU A 47 -2.83 1.80 19.76
N ASP A 48 -3.61 0.94 19.11
CA ASP A 48 -5.03 1.17 18.85
C ASP A 48 -5.90 -0.10 19.03
N GLY A 49 -6.77 -0.09 20.03
CA GLY A 49 -7.69 -1.18 20.34
C GLY A 49 -8.77 -1.40 19.28
N ASP A 50 -9.16 -0.37 18.54
CA ASP A 50 -10.15 -0.51 17.47
C ASP A 50 -9.54 -1.19 16.24
N ASN A 51 -8.24 -1.02 16.02
CA ASN A 51 -7.50 -1.76 15.00
C ASN A 51 -7.51 -3.27 15.30
N ARG A 52 -7.22 -3.65 16.57
CA ARG A 52 -7.37 -5.05 17.04
C ARG A 52 -8.78 -5.59 16.83
N ARG A 53 -9.80 -4.78 17.10
CA ARG A 53 -11.19 -5.17 16.91
C ARG A 53 -11.52 -5.39 15.45
N ALA A 54 -11.06 -4.50 14.57
CA ALA A 54 -11.29 -4.60 13.12
C ALA A 54 -10.72 -5.91 12.52
N LEU A 55 -9.61 -6.42 13.05
CA LEU A 55 -9.05 -7.70 12.62
C LEU A 55 -9.92 -8.91 12.97
N ARG A 56 -10.75 -8.80 14.01
CA ARG A 56 -11.64 -9.89 14.45
C ARG A 56 -12.99 -9.91 13.75
N THR A 57 -13.28 -8.98 12.84
CA THR A 57 -14.61 -8.83 12.20
C THR A 57 -14.69 -9.38 10.77
N PHE A 58 -13.80 -10.31 10.43
CA PHE A 58 -13.80 -11.00 9.12
C PHE A 58 -15.17 -11.61 8.80
N LYS A 59 -15.61 -11.46 7.55
CA LYS A 59 -16.78 -12.14 7.00
C LYS A 59 -16.43 -12.72 5.63
N ALA A 60 -17.02 -13.87 5.28
CA ALA A 60 -16.81 -14.50 3.98
C ALA A 60 -17.09 -13.55 2.78
N GLY A 61 -18.08 -12.68 2.90
CA GLY A 61 -18.38 -11.66 1.88
C GLY A 61 -17.26 -10.64 1.64
N ASP A 62 -16.33 -10.47 2.59
CA ASP A 62 -15.17 -9.59 2.42
C ASP A 62 -14.23 -10.08 1.32
N VAL A 63 -14.19 -11.40 1.10
CA VAL A 63 -13.40 -12.02 0.03
C VAL A 63 -13.92 -11.59 -1.33
N GLY A 64 -15.23 -11.72 -1.56
CA GLY A 64 -15.85 -11.29 -2.83
C GLY A 64 -15.64 -9.80 -3.09
N THR A 65 -15.89 -8.96 -2.08
CA THR A 65 -15.68 -7.50 -2.19
C THR A 65 -14.21 -7.18 -2.49
N GLY A 66 -13.26 -7.80 -1.79
CA GLY A 66 -11.83 -7.58 -1.99
C GLY A 66 -11.35 -8.00 -3.38
N LEU A 67 -11.79 -9.15 -3.87
CA LEU A 67 -11.45 -9.65 -5.20
C LEU A 67 -12.02 -8.76 -6.32
N LEU A 68 -13.28 -8.34 -6.19
CA LEU A 68 -13.89 -7.40 -7.14
C LEU A 68 -13.18 -6.05 -7.14
N ALA A 69 -12.81 -5.55 -5.95
CA ALA A 69 -12.05 -4.32 -5.80
C ALA A 69 -10.64 -4.43 -6.42
N ALA A 70 -9.95 -5.55 -6.24
CA ALA A 70 -8.66 -5.81 -6.89
C ALA A 70 -8.78 -5.83 -8.42
N ALA A 71 -9.79 -6.52 -8.97
CA ALA A 71 -10.03 -6.57 -10.41
C ALA A 71 -10.35 -5.19 -10.99
N PHE A 72 -11.19 -4.41 -10.31
CA PHE A 72 -11.50 -3.04 -10.71
C PHE A 72 -10.24 -2.16 -10.69
N LEU A 73 -9.46 -2.22 -9.61
CA LEU A 73 -8.24 -1.42 -9.49
C LEU A 73 -7.20 -1.82 -10.53
N TYR A 74 -7.09 -3.10 -10.87
CA TYR A 74 -6.25 -3.56 -11.98
C TYR A 74 -6.67 -2.92 -13.31
N ALA A 75 -7.97 -2.87 -13.62
CA ALA A 75 -8.47 -2.22 -14.83
C ALA A 75 -8.14 -0.71 -14.86
N VAL A 76 -8.27 -0.02 -13.71
CA VAL A 76 -7.87 1.39 -13.56
C VAL A 76 -6.40 1.57 -13.90
N PHE A 77 -5.54 0.70 -13.37
CA PHE A 77 -4.10 0.75 -13.63
C PHE A 77 -3.72 0.41 -15.07
N TYR A 78 -4.39 -0.56 -15.69
CA TYR A 78 -4.21 -0.89 -17.10
C TYR A 78 -4.51 0.33 -17.99
N VAL A 79 -5.65 0.99 -17.77
CA VAL A 79 -6.01 2.22 -18.49
C VAL A 79 -5.03 3.35 -18.17
N GLY A 80 -4.65 3.50 -16.90
CA GLY A 80 -3.67 4.50 -16.46
C GLY A 80 -2.30 4.33 -17.13
N HIS A 81 -1.81 3.10 -17.24
CA HIS A 81 -0.59 2.78 -17.98
C HIS A 81 -0.73 3.09 -19.47
N PHE A 82 -1.83 2.67 -20.10
CA PHE A 82 -2.10 2.97 -21.52
C PHE A 82 -2.08 4.46 -21.82
N LEU A 83 -2.68 5.29 -20.97
CA LEU A 83 -2.72 6.74 -21.13
C LEU A 83 -1.36 7.37 -20.82
N SER A 84 -0.76 7.02 -19.68
CA SER A 84 0.52 7.61 -19.25
C SER A 84 1.66 7.28 -20.22
N ALA A 85 1.71 6.08 -20.79
CA ALA A 85 2.72 5.70 -21.78
C ALA A 85 2.64 6.55 -23.08
N ARG A 86 1.50 7.17 -23.37
CA ARG A 86 1.30 8.05 -24.55
C ARG A 86 1.56 9.52 -24.25
N ILE A 87 1.30 9.94 -23.01
CA ILE A 87 1.33 11.35 -22.61
C ILE A 87 2.67 11.71 -21.97
N LEU A 88 3.28 10.77 -21.25
CA LEU A 88 4.48 10.98 -20.44
C LEU A 88 5.64 10.15 -21.00
N PRO A 89 6.64 10.77 -21.66
CA PRO A 89 7.77 10.05 -22.25
C PRO A 89 8.58 9.22 -21.24
N PHE A 90 8.58 9.60 -19.97
CA PHE A 90 9.31 8.92 -18.90
C PHE A 90 8.54 7.77 -18.23
N ALA A 91 7.24 7.61 -18.51
CA ALA A 91 6.38 6.68 -17.76
C ALA A 91 6.81 5.23 -17.94
N ALA A 92 7.11 4.80 -19.17
CA ALA A 92 7.50 3.42 -19.45
C ALA A 92 8.78 3.01 -18.68
N GLY A 93 9.80 3.86 -18.66
CA GLY A 93 11.03 3.61 -17.92
C GLY A 93 10.81 3.55 -16.40
N GLN A 94 10.01 4.48 -15.87
CA GLN A 94 9.68 4.48 -14.44
C GLN A 94 8.85 3.27 -14.01
N VAL A 95 7.89 2.84 -14.83
CA VAL A 95 7.10 1.62 -14.57
C VAL A 95 7.99 0.38 -14.63
N SER A 96 8.84 0.26 -15.66
CA SER A 96 9.81 -0.84 -15.78
C SER A 96 10.71 -0.95 -14.54
N SER A 97 11.22 0.18 -14.03
CA SER A 97 12.07 0.18 -12.82
C SER A 97 11.39 -0.33 -11.54
N ILE A 98 10.05 -0.28 -11.47
CA ILE A 98 9.29 -0.87 -10.34
C ILE A 98 9.32 -2.40 -10.45
N TYR A 99 9.18 -2.94 -11.67
CA TYR A 99 9.28 -4.37 -11.94
C TYR A 99 10.70 -4.93 -11.81
N ASP A 100 11.73 -4.10 -11.63
CA ASP A 100 13.07 -4.60 -11.36
C ASP A 100 13.22 -5.13 -9.92
N ILE A 101 12.34 -4.72 -9.00
CA ILE A 101 12.36 -5.11 -7.58
C ILE A 101 12.16 -6.63 -7.38
N ARG A 102 11.53 -7.31 -8.33
CA ARG A 102 11.33 -8.77 -8.32
C ARG A 102 12.54 -9.56 -8.84
N GLN A 103 13.52 -8.92 -9.46
CA GLN A 103 14.67 -9.64 -10.03
C GLN A 103 15.49 -10.33 -8.95
N GLY A 104 15.92 -11.57 -9.22
CA GLY A 104 16.78 -12.34 -8.32
C GLY A 104 16.08 -13.01 -7.14
N VAL A 105 14.74 -12.99 -7.08
CA VAL A 105 13.94 -13.68 -6.05
C VAL A 105 12.86 -14.53 -6.72
N ASP A 106 12.58 -15.70 -6.14
CA ASP A 106 11.52 -16.59 -6.63
C ASP A 106 10.16 -15.89 -6.60
N PRO A 107 9.42 -15.82 -7.73
CA PRO A 107 8.08 -15.24 -7.79
C PRO A 107 7.10 -15.81 -6.76
N TRP A 108 7.20 -17.09 -6.40
CA TRP A 108 6.36 -17.70 -5.37
C TRP A 108 6.63 -17.13 -3.99
N VAL A 109 7.90 -16.89 -3.66
CA VAL A 109 8.29 -16.25 -2.41
C VAL A 109 7.72 -14.83 -2.37
N ILE A 110 7.91 -14.06 -3.45
CA ILE A 110 7.35 -12.71 -3.55
C ILE A 110 5.83 -12.73 -3.37
N GLY A 111 5.13 -13.63 -4.07
CA GLY A 111 3.68 -13.74 -4.00
C GLY A 111 3.17 -14.05 -2.59
N LEU A 112 3.85 -14.96 -1.88
CA LEU A 112 3.53 -15.28 -0.49
C LEU A 112 3.79 -14.10 0.45
N LEU A 113 4.89 -13.37 0.28
CA LEU A 113 5.17 -12.19 1.08
C LEU A 113 4.12 -11.09 0.86
N LEU A 114 3.74 -10.81 -0.39
CA LEU A 114 2.70 -9.85 -0.74
C LEU A 114 1.34 -10.25 -0.15
N LEU A 115 0.94 -11.51 -0.33
CA LEU A 115 -0.37 -12.01 0.09
C LEU A 115 -0.54 -12.08 1.60
N LEU A 116 0.48 -12.55 2.30
CA LEU A 116 0.36 -12.96 3.71
C LEU A 116 0.96 -11.96 4.69
N ILE A 117 1.89 -11.11 4.24
CA ILE A 117 2.65 -10.22 5.12
C ILE A 117 2.46 -8.77 4.69
N ILE A 118 2.98 -8.38 3.53
CA ILE A 118 3.10 -6.99 3.12
C ILE A 118 1.73 -6.35 2.93
N GLY A 119 0.88 -6.87 2.05
CA GLY A 119 -0.46 -6.33 1.79
C GLY A 119 -1.32 -6.25 3.07
N PRO A 120 -1.41 -7.31 3.89
CA PRO A 120 -2.08 -7.23 5.18
C PRO A 120 -1.50 -6.18 6.14
N ALA A 121 -0.17 -6.14 6.29
CA ALA A 121 0.50 -5.24 7.21
C ALA A 121 0.33 -3.77 6.82
N GLU A 122 0.46 -3.47 5.53
CA GLU A 122 0.18 -2.16 4.93
C GLU A 122 -1.21 -1.67 5.31
N GLU A 123 -2.25 -2.47 5.05
CA GLU A 123 -3.64 -2.07 5.32
C GLU A 123 -3.94 -1.92 6.81
N ILE A 124 -3.41 -2.82 7.64
CA ILE A 124 -3.51 -2.73 9.11
C ILE A 124 -2.94 -1.41 9.61
N PHE A 125 -1.81 -0.97 9.06
CA PHE A 125 -1.21 0.29 9.44
C PHE A 125 -1.96 1.49 8.85
N TRP A 126 -2.14 1.54 7.53
CA TRP A 126 -2.65 2.72 6.85
C TRP A 126 -4.14 2.95 7.09
N ARG A 127 -4.98 1.91 6.97
CA ARG A 127 -6.44 2.03 7.11
C ARG A 127 -6.83 1.80 8.57
N GLY A 128 -6.30 0.71 9.14
CA GLY A 128 -6.59 0.28 10.50
C GLY A 128 -6.17 1.31 11.56
N PHE A 129 -5.03 1.99 11.37
CA PHE A 129 -4.47 2.94 12.33
C PHE A 129 -4.45 4.39 11.82
N VAL A 130 -3.69 4.72 10.76
CA VAL A 130 -3.46 6.12 10.35
C VAL A 130 -4.77 6.79 9.92
N GLN A 131 -5.46 6.25 8.93
CA GLN A 131 -6.70 6.82 8.41
C GLN A 131 -7.78 6.88 9.49
N ARG A 132 -8.00 5.79 10.23
CA ARG A 132 -8.97 5.74 11.33
C ARG A 132 -8.74 6.87 12.34
N ARG A 133 -7.49 7.08 12.76
CA ARG A 133 -7.13 8.08 13.77
C ARG A 133 -7.22 9.50 13.24
N LEU A 134 -6.85 9.74 11.98
CA LEU A 134 -7.00 11.04 11.33
C LEU A 134 -8.48 11.38 11.11
N CYS A 135 -9.31 10.44 10.64
CA CYS A 135 -10.75 10.62 10.51
C CYS A 135 -11.41 10.92 11.85
N GLY A 136 -11.03 10.21 12.92
CA GLY A 136 -11.53 10.47 14.27
C GLY A 136 -11.15 11.84 14.84
N ARG A 137 -10.04 12.44 14.37
CA ARG A 137 -9.55 13.74 14.86
C ARG A 137 -10.01 14.94 14.03
N TYR A 138 -10.08 14.77 12.71
CA TYR A 138 -10.25 15.86 11.75
C TYR A 138 -11.55 15.73 10.93
N GLY A 139 -12.35 14.71 11.20
CA GLY A 139 -13.55 14.38 10.42
C GLY A 139 -13.25 13.44 9.25
N LEU A 140 -14.31 12.80 8.75
CA LEU A 140 -14.22 11.72 7.77
C LEU A 140 -13.46 12.12 6.50
N LEU A 141 -13.88 13.21 5.85
CA LEU A 141 -13.31 13.66 4.57
C LEU A 141 -11.85 14.11 4.73
N LEU A 142 -11.58 15.02 5.65
CA LEU A 142 -10.23 15.57 5.83
C LEU A 142 -9.26 14.48 6.32
N GLY A 143 -9.69 13.60 7.22
CA GLY A 143 -8.86 12.49 7.68
C GLY A 143 -8.52 11.49 6.56
N PHE A 144 -9.47 11.21 5.66
CA PHE A 144 -9.24 10.40 4.47
C PHE A 144 -8.23 11.06 3.53
N VAL A 145 -8.43 12.32 3.16
CA VAL A 145 -7.55 13.04 2.24
C VAL A 145 -6.13 13.13 2.79
N LEU A 146 -5.98 13.46 4.09
CA LEU A 146 -4.67 13.49 4.74
C LEU A 146 -4.01 12.12 4.74
N SER A 147 -4.75 11.06 5.07
CA SER A 147 -4.18 9.70 5.09
C SER A 147 -3.73 9.24 3.71
N ALA A 148 -4.55 9.47 2.66
CA ALA A 148 -4.20 9.11 1.29
C ALA A 148 -2.99 9.91 0.78
N ALA A 149 -2.92 11.21 1.10
CA ALA A 149 -1.78 12.05 0.75
C ALA A 149 -0.49 11.57 1.44
N ILE A 150 -0.55 11.25 2.74
CA ILE A 150 0.62 10.76 3.48
C ILE A 150 1.07 9.40 2.96
N TYR A 151 0.15 8.49 2.66
CA TYR A 151 0.44 7.19 2.03
C TYR A 151 1.19 7.35 0.70
N ALA A 152 0.77 8.29 -0.15
CA ALA A 152 1.50 8.59 -1.39
C ALA A 152 2.86 9.23 -1.12
N LEU A 153 2.93 10.18 -0.18
CA LEU A 153 4.13 10.96 0.08
C LEU A 153 5.27 10.16 0.71
N VAL A 154 5.02 9.07 1.45
CA VAL A 154 6.13 8.22 1.92
C VAL A 154 6.91 7.58 0.75
N HIS A 155 6.30 7.47 -0.43
CA HIS A 155 6.96 7.00 -1.65
C HIS A 155 7.79 8.07 -2.36
N ILE A 156 7.82 9.32 -1.87
CA ILE A 156 8.59 10.41 -2.49
C ILE A 156 10.08 10.08 -2.61
N TRP A 157 10.58 9.26 -1.69
CA TRP A 157 11.97 8.81 -1.67
C TRP A 157 12.36 7.95 -2.87
N SER A 158 11.40 7.37 -3.58
CA SER A 158 11.67 6.62 -4.82
C SER A 158 12.18 7.49 -5.96
N PHE A 159 11.90 8.81 -5.92
CA PHE A 159 12.05 9.72 -7.06
C PHE A 159 11.41 9.18 -8.36
N ASN A 160 10.39 8.32 -8.20
CA ASN A 160 9.64 7.70 -9.28
C ASN A 160 8.23 8.27 -9.26
N PHE A 161 7.96 9.18 -10.20
CA PHE A 161 6.67 9.86 -10.31
C PHE A 161 5.53 8.85 -10.52
N MET A 162 5.74 7.82 -11.34
CA MET A 162 4.74 6.78 -11.59
C MET A 162 4.41 5.98 -10.32
N LEU A 163 5.40 5.70 -9.46
CA LEU A 163 5.18 5.02 -8.18
C LEU A 163 4.40 5.90 -7.19
N ILE A 164 4.73 7.19 -7.11
CA ILE A 164 4.01 8.14 -6.23
C ILE A 164 2.56 8.31 -6.71
N ALA A 165 2.34 8.41 -8.03
CA ALA A 165 1.01 8.49 -8.62
C ALA A 165 0.21 7.20 -8.39
N ALA A 166 0.82 6.04 -8.57
CA ALA A 166 0.24 4.74 -8.25
C ALA A 166 -0.18 4.66 -6.78
N ALA A 167 0.71 5.06 -5.86
CA ALA A 167 0.41 5.10 -4.43
C ALA A 167 -0.73 6.08 -4.12
N ALA A 168 -0.83 7.23 -4.80
CA ALA A 168 -1.97 8.14 -4.63
C ALA A 168 -3.31 7.52 -5.07
N VAL A 169 -3.33 6.81 -6.21
CA VAL A 169 -4.53 6.11 -6.69
C VAL A 169 -4.93 4.98 -5.73
N CYS A 170 -3.99 4.13 -5.35
CA CYS A 170 -4.22 3.03 -4.39
C CYS A 170 -4.64 3.55 -3.00
N GLY A 171 -3.96 4.58 -2.51
CA GLY A 171 -4.26 5.30 -1.27
C GLY A 171 -5.69 5.84 -1.26
N GLY A 172 -6.06 6.54 -2.32
CA GLY A 172 -7.42 7.05 -2.52
C GLY A 172 -8.47 5.94 -2.63
N PHE A 173 -8.19 4.90 -3.42
CA PHE A 173 -9.13 3.81 -3.67
C PHE A 173 -9.44 2.98 -2.42
N TRP A 174 -8.42 2.37 -1.80
CA TRP A 174 -8.64 1.57 -0.59
C TRP A 174 -9.03 2.46 0.59
N GLY A 175 -8.56 3.72 0.63
CA GLY A 175 -8.98 4.67 1.65
C GLY A 175 -10.47 5.02 1.55
N LEU A 176 -10.99 5.24 0.35
CA LEU A 176 -12.41 5.47 0.12
C LEU A 176 -13.22 4.20 0.41
N MET A 177 -12.73 3.03 0.01
CA MET A 177 -13.37 1.75 0.31
C MET A 177 -13.46 1.51 1.82
N PHE A 178 -12.40 1.81 2.57
CA PHE A 178 -12.42 1.74 4.03
C PHE A 178 -13.38 2.75 4.64
N LEU A 179 -13.44 3.98 4.10
CA LEU A 179 -14.37 5.01 4.56
C LEU A 179 -15.84 4.61 4.35
N ALA A 180 -16.15 4.01 3.20
CA ALA A 180 -17.50 3.61 2.82
C ALA A 180 -17.99 2.37 3.58
N THR A 181 -17.09 1.41 3.84
CA THR A 181 -17.47 0.13 4.44
C THR A 181 -17.21 0.08 5.95
N GLY A 182 -16.22 0.82 6.45
CA GLY A 182 -15.66 0.65 7.79
C GLY A 182 -14.95 -0.69 8.01
N ARG A 183 -14.70 -1.46 6.94
CA ARG A 183 -14.19 -2.85 7.00
C ARG A 183 -12.75 -2.92 6.50
N LEU A 184 -11.90 -3.55 7.29
CA LEU A 184 -10.48 -3.68 6.98
C LEU A 184 -10.18 -4.84 6.02
N TRP A 185 -10.85 -5.98 6.20
CA TRP A 185 -10.59 -7.20 5.44
C TRP A 185 -10.76 -7.09 3.92
N PRO A 186 -11.80 -6.41 3.37
CA PRO A 186 -11.86 -6.18 1.94
C PRO A 186 -10.66 -5.39 1.41
N CYS A 187 -10.13 -4.45 2.19
CA CYS A 187 -8.94 -3.66 1.83
C CYS A 187 -7.69 -4.55 1.82
N ILE A 188 -7.49 -5.35 2.87
CA ILE A 188 -6.41 -6.34 2.97
C ILE A 188 -6.40 -7.25 1.75
N ILE A 189 -7.56 -7.85 1.43
CA ILE A 189 -7.68 -8.81 0.33
C ILE A 189 -7.47 -8.12 -1.01
N SER A 190 -8.06 -6.93 -1.21
CA SER A 190 -7.90 -6.17 -2.45
C SER A 190 -6.44 -5.80 -2.69
N HIS A 191 -5.75 -5.26 -1.68
CA HIS A 191 -4.35 -4.86 -1.78
C HIS A 191 -3.46 -6.07 -2.08
N ALA A 192 -3.52 -7.10 -1.24
CA ALA A 192 -2.73 -8.32 -1.37
C ALA A 192 -2.89 -9.00 -2.74
N VAL A 193 -4.13 -9.14 -3.22
CA VAL A 193 -4.41 -9.76 -4.53
C VAL A 193 -3.98 -8.85 -5.67
N TRP A 194 -4.25 -7.55 -5.57
CA TRP A 194 -3.85 -6.59 -6.60
C TRP A 194 -2.32 -6.56 -6.75
N ASP A 195 -1.55 -6.57 -5.66
CA ASP A 195 -0.09 -6.60 -5.70
C ASP A 195 0.44 -7.83 -6.44
N VAL A 196 -0.07 -9.02 -6.13
CA VAL A 196 0.35 -10.26 -6.82
C VAL A 196 -0.04 -10.22 -8.29
N VAL A 197 -1.26 -9.77 -8.59
CA VAL A 197 -1.73 -9.71 -9.97
C VAL A 197 -0.88 -8.74 -10.78
N ILE A 198 -0.69 -7.51 -10.30
CA ILE A 198 -0.01 -6.45 -11.03
C ILE A 198 1.51 -6.67 -11.09
N LEU A 199 2.15 -7.24 -10.06
CA LEU A 199 3.60 -7.42 -10.05
C LEU A 199 4.07 -8.75 -10.65
N LEU A 200 3.26 -9.83 -10.55
CA LEU A 200 3.71 -11.17 -10.87
C LEU A 200 2.91 -11.83 -12.00
N MET A 201 1.57 -11.77 -11.96
CA MET A 201 0.74 -12.55 -12.89
C MET A 201 0.55 -11.85 -14.25
N TRP A 202 0.14 -10.57 -14.21
CA TRP A 202 -0.14 -9.76 -15.38
C TRP A 202 0.48 -8.36 -15.22
N PRO A 203 1.81 -8.24 -15.32
CA PRO A 203 2.48 -6.95 -15.29
C PRO A 203 2.04 -6.08 -16.47
N ILE A 204 1.78 -4.81 -16.16
CA ILE A 204 1.49 -3.74 -17.12
C ILE A 204 2.78 -2.93 -17.35
N GLY A 205 3.63 -3.39 -18.27
CA GLY A 205 4.94 -2.78 -18.54
C GLY A 205 5.66 -3.44 -19.68
#